data_AF-A0A6B3HSL1-F1
#
_entry.id   AF-A0A6B3HSL1-F1
#
_cell.length_a   1.000
_cell.length_b   1.000
_cell.length_c   1.000
_cell.angle_alpha   90.00
_cell.angle_beta   90.00
_cell.angle_gamma   90.00
#
_symmetry.space_group_name_H-M   'P 1'
#
loop_
_entity.id
_entity.type
_entity.pdbx_description
1 polymer ?
#
loop_
_entity_poly.entity_id
_entity_poly.type
_entity_poly.pdbx_seq_one_letter_code
_entity_poly.pdbx_strand_id
1 'polypeptide(L)'
;ARPVWLAEPDEARPRPRPENRVADRPAAGSTPGYRALARLARTEPRLTLSAAECGALAPLADQWFERGVRLDHFTLALTSGLPQGPIHSPAAFVRSRLEKKMPPLPADTAPGPDDQAGAQPGRVTRVIMVCTTCDQDETTVQLVGGLCPDCRALGDDVPWPDWDDEYRDLGLPAPRPPRADGSEVLLGQLAAGLLRRDVPATFLPGPRDAR
;
A
#
# COMPACT_ATOMS: atom_id res chain seq x y z
N ALA A 1 81.30 -28.25 5.14
CA ALA A 1 80.26 -27.80 4.20
C ALA A 1 78.90 -28.28 4.72
N ARG A 2 77.97 -27.38 5.03
CA ARG A 2 76.64 -27.69 5.57
C ARG A 2 75.61 -27.71 4.41
N PRO A 3 74.61 -28.60 4.42
CA PRO A 3 73.62 -28.73 3.35
C PRO A 3 72.67 -27.52 3.29
N VAL A 4 72.22 -27.17 2.08
CA VAL A 4 71.61 -25.88 1.69
C VAL A 4 70.11 -25.72 2.02
N TRP A 5 69.54 -26.55 2.90
CA TRP A 5 68.08 -26.63 3.09
C TRP A 5 67.56 -26.01 4.40
N LEU A 6 68.33 -25.13 5.05
CA LEU A 6 67.80 -24.20 6.04
C LEU A 6 67.69 -22.82 5.39
N ALA A 7 66.69 -22.67 4.52
CA ALA A 7 66.10 -21.38 4.22
C ALA A 7 64.89 -21.23 5.16
N GLU A 8 64.91 -20.20 5.98
CA GLU A 8 63.80 -19.77 6.82
C GLU A 8 62.55 -19.54 5.94
N PRO A 9 61.32 -19.88 6.41
CA PRO A 9 60.10 -19.50 5.73
C PRO A 9 59.88 -17.98 5.92
N ASP A 10 60.63 -17.19 5.15
CA ASP A 10 60.40 -15.77 5.00
C ASP A 10 59.18 -15.54 4.10
N GLU A 11 58.19 -14.85 4.66
CA GLU A 11 57.17 -14.07 3.98
C GLU A 11 56.33 -14.75 2.88
N ALA A 12 55.48 -15.69 3.30
CA ALA A 12 54.15 -15.79 2.70
C ALA A 12 53.29 -14.60 3.17
N ARG A 13 53.57 -13.41 2.63
CA ARG A 13 52.69 -12.25 2.80
C ARG A 13 51.31 -12.64 2.25
N PRO A 14 50.23 -12.62 3.05
CA PRO A 14 48.91 -12.91 2.51
C PRO A 14 48.60 -11.84 1.46
N ARG A 15 48.46 -12.26 0.21
CA ARG A 15 47.90 -11.40 -0.84
C ARG A 15 46.53 -10.96 -0.33
N PRO A 16 46.22 -9.65 -0.26
CA PRO A 16 44.85 -9.24 0.01
C PRO A 16 44.00 -9.79 -1.12
N ARG A 17 43.20 -10.81 -0.80
CA ARG A 17 41.99 -11.16 -1.56
C ARG A 17 41.27 -9.83 -1.79
N PRO A 18 40.74 -9.51 -3.00
CA PRO A 18 39.85 -8.39 -3.13
C PRO A 18 38.60 -8.74 -2.32
N GLU A 19 38.66 -8.44 -1.03
CA GLU A 19 37.52 -8.36 -0.17
C GLU A 19 36.64 -7.32 -0.85
N ASN A 20 35.55 -7.84 -1.41
CA ASN A 20 34.36 -7.13 -1.76
C ASN A 20 33.95 -6.32 -0.51
N ARG A 21 34.61 -5.18 -0.35
CA ARG A 21 34.33 -4.20 0.69
C ARG A 21 33.02 -3.61 0.23
N VAL A 22 31.94 -4.24 0.69
CA VAL A 22 30.59 -3.71 0.61
C VAL A 22 30.68 -2.31 1.19
N ALA A 23 30.75 -1.32 0.30
CA ALA A 23 30.65 0.07 0.66
C ALA A 23 29.19 0.31 1.02
N ASP A 24 28.84 -0.05 2.26
CA ASP A 24 27.66 0.47 2.93
C ASP A 24 27.97 1.90 3.35
N ARG A 25 27.97 2.78 2.35
CA ARG A 25 27.83 4.20 2.55
C ARG A 25 26.83 4.62 1.50
N PRO A 26 25.69 5.23 1.86
CA PRO A 26 24.80 5.80 0.87
C PRO A 26 25.63 6.83 0.11
N ALA A 27 26.00 6.48 -1.12
CA ALA A 27 26.82 7.34 -1.95
C ALA A 27 26.08 8.67 -2.06
N ALA A 28 26.73 9.75 -1.62
CA ALA A 28 26.20 11.11 -1.68
C ALA A 28 25.92 11.59 -3.13
N GLY A 29 26.04 10.71 -4.14
CA GLY A 29 25.65 10.92 -5.53
C GLY A 29 24.72 9.84 -6.12
N SER A 30 24.01 9.06 -5.30
CA SER A 30 23.05 8.06 -5.80
C SER A 30 21.76 8.71 -6.30
N THR A 31 21.37 8.45 -7.56
CA THR A 31 20.16 9.00 -8.20
C THR A 31 18.87 8.49 -7.55
N PRO A 32 17.74 9.22 -7.68
CA PRO A 32 16.43 8.76 -7.18
C PRO A 32 16.07 7.35 -7.65
N GLY A 33 16.32 7.04 -8.93
CA GLY A 33 16.12 5.74 -9.57
C GLY A 33 16.93 4.63 -8.92
N TYR A 34 18.23 4.86 -8.70
CA TYR A 34 19.07 3.89 -7.98
C TYR A 34 18.52 3.62 -6.59
N ARG A 35 18.18 4.67 -5.83
CA ARG A 35 17.65 4.52 -4.47
C ARG A 35 16.33 3.76 -4.46
N ALA A 36 15.43 4.02 -5.42
CA ALA A 36 14.17 3.30 -5.53
C ALA A 36 14.39 1.79 -5.78
N LEU A 37 15.28 1.45 -6.72
CA LEU A 37 15.62 0.05 -7.03
C LEU A 37 16.30 -0.66 -5.85
N ALA A 38 17.22 0.01 -5.15
CA ALA A 38 17.87 -0.55 -3.96
C ALA A 38 16.87 -0.82 -2.81
N ARG A 39 15.75 -0.08 -2.76
CA ARG A 39 14.67 -0.32 -1.79
C ARG A 39 13.72 -1.45 -2.22
N LEU A 40 13.66 -1.78 -3.50
CA LEU A 40 12.72 -2.76 -4.06
C LEU A 40 12.91 -4.14 -3.43
N ALA A 41 14.14 -4.57 -3.19
CA ALA A 41 14.44 -5.86 -2.56
C ALA A 41 13.83 -6.04 -1.17
N ARG A 42 13.55 -4.95 -0.44
CA ARG A 42 12.86 -5.01 0.86
C ARG A 42 11.35 -5.21 0.74
N THR A 43 10.77 -4.80 -0.39
CA THR A 43 9.33 -4.92 -0.64
C THR A 43 9.02 -6.23 -1.36
N GLU A 44 9.88 -6.64 -2.29
CA GLU A 44 9.75 -7.89 -3.03
C GLU A 44 11.12 -8.61 -3.11
N PRO A 45 11.40 -9.56 -2.20
CA PRO A 45 12.68 -10.27 -2.14
C PRO A 45 13.00 -11.06 -3.41
N ARG A 46 11.99 -11.47 -4.20
CA ARG A 46 12.20 -12.17 -5.48
C ARG A 46 12.84 -11.29 -6.55
N LEU A 47 12.85 -9.97 -6.34
CA LEU A 47 13.50 -8.97 -7.19
C LEU A 47 14.76 -8.39 -6.54
N THR A 48 15.58 -9.25 -5.95
CA THR A 48 16.88 -8.82 -5.39
C THR A 48 17.83 -8.43 -6.52
N LEU A 49 18.34 -7.21 -6.47
CA LEU A 49 19.27 -6.63 -7.45
C LEU A 49 20.60 -6.33 -6.77
N SER A 50 21.71 -6.64 -7.45
CA SER A 50 23.04 -6.20 -7.06
C SER A 50 23.23 -4.69 -7.26
N ALA A 51 24.27 -4.11 -6.66
CA ALA A 51 24.61 -2.70 -6.85
C ALA A 51 24.88 -2.34 -8.32
N ALA A 52 25.54 -3.24 -9.06
CA ALA A 52 25.82 -3.05 -10.49
C ALA A 52 24.53 -3.06 -11.32
N GLU A 53 23.60 -3.96 -11.02
CA GLU A 53 22.28 -4.00 -11.69
C GLU A 53 21.43 -2.78 -11.35
N CYS A 54 21.43 -2.34 -10.09
CA CYS A 54 20.80 -1.08 -9.69
C CYS A 54 21.38 0.11 -10.48
N GLY A 55 22.70 0.18 -10.62
CA GLY A 55 23.39 1.20 -11.41
C GLY A 55 23.01 1.18 -12.89
N ALA A 56 22.94 -0.02 -13.49
CA ALA A 56 22.58 -0.18 -14.89
C ALA A 56 21.10 0.15 -15.19
N LEU A 57 20.21 -0.04 -14.22
CA LEU A 57 18.77 0.21 -14.36
C LEU A 57 18.35 1.61 -13.88
N ALA A 58 19.19 2.27 -13.09
CA ALA A 58 18.90 3.59 -12.53
C ALA A 58 18.47 4.62 -13.59
N PRO A 59 19.10 4.74 -14.79
CA PRO A 59 18.67 5.71 -15.79
C PRO A 59 17.26 5.49 -16.32
N LEU A 60 16.82 4.23 -16.41
CA LEU A 60 15.43 3.90 -16.79
C LEU A 60 14.47 4.23 -15.66
N ALA A 61 14.86 3.98 -14.41
CA ALA A 61 14.06 4.35 -13.25
C ALA A 61 13.96 5.87 -13.08
N ASP A 62 15.04 6.61 -13.32
CA ASP A 62 15.05 8.09 -13.28
C ASP A 62 14.08 8.66 -14.31
N GLN A 63 14.03 8.11 -15.53
CA GLN A 63 13.04 8.46 -16.54
C GLN A 63 11.57 8.22 -16.12
N TRP A 64 11.30 7.28 -15.21
CA TRP A 64 9.97 7.13 -14.64
C TRP A 64 9.65 8.28 -13.69
N PHE A 65 10.62 8.67 -12.86
CA PHE A 65 10.47 9.77 -11.90
C PHE A 65 10.37 11.13 -12.60
N GLU A 66 11.12 11.34 -13.69
CA GLU A 66 11.03 12.54 -14.54
C GLU A 66 9.64 12.69 -15.18
N ARG A 67 8.94 11.57 -15.44
CA ARG A 67 7.54 11.56 -15.90
C ARG A 67 6.52 11.70 -14.76
N GLY A 68 6.98 12.06 -13.55
CA GLY A 68 6.11 12.35 -12.41
C GLY A 68 5.62 11.12 -11.64
N VAL A 69 6.17 9.93 -11.87
CA VAL A 69 5.75 8.74 -11.12
C VAL A 69 6.23 8.80 -9.67
N ARG A 70 5.32 8.65 -8.71
CA ARG A 70 5.64 8.53 -7.29
C ARG A 70 6.25 7.16 -6.97
N LEU A 71 7.10 7.11 -5.93
CA LEU A 71 7.76 5.88 -5.48
C LEU A 71 6.79 4.71 -5.24
N ASP A 72 5.64 4.97 -4.61
CA ASP A 72 4.64 3.92 -4.33
C ASP A 72 4.08 3.30 -5.61
N HIS A 73 3.78 4.14 -6.61
CA HIS A 73 3.29 3.70 -7.91
C HIS A 73 4.39 3.00 -8.71
N PHE A 74 5.64 3.47 -8.63
CA PHE A 74 6.80 2.81 -9.22
C PHE A 74 6.96 1.38 -8.67
N THR A 75 6.90 1.21 -7.35
CA THR A 75 6.99 -0.10 -6.71
C THR A 75 5.83 -1.00 -7.13
N LEU A 76 4.58 -0.51 -7.09
CA LEU A 76 3.41 -1.26 -7.52
C LEU A 76 3.51 -1.68 -9.00
N ALA A 77 3.99 -0.79 -9.87
CA ALA A 77 4.16 -1.10 -11.28
C ALA A 77 5.15 -2.26 -11.50
N LEU A 78 6.23 -2.31 -10.71
CA LEU A 78 7.25 -3.36 -10.75
C LEU A 78 6.80 -4.69 -10.11
N THR A 79 5.99 -4.65 -9.05
CA THR A 79 5.55 -5.84 -8.31
C THR A 79 4.17 -6.38 -8.72
N SER A 80 3.37 -5.61 -9.47
CA SER A 80 2.06 -6.06 -9.96
C SER A 80 2.20 -7.20 -10.97
N GLY A 81 1.42 -8.27 -10.80
CA GLY A 81 1.37 -9.39 -11.75
C GLY A 81 2.73 -10.04 -11.96
N LEU A 82 3.42 -10.40 -10.87
CA LEU A 82 4.61 -11.23 -10.94
C LEU A 82 4.23 -12.65 -11.37
N PRO A 83 5.10 -13.35 -12.12
CA PRO A 83 4.87 -14.73 -12.45
C PRO A 83 4.77 -15.58 -11.18
N GLN A 84 3.89 -16.58 -11.22
CA GLN A 84 3.71 -17.51 -10.10
C GLN A 84 4.94 -18.44 -9.93
N GLY A 85 5.76 -18.61 -10.98
CA GLY A 85 7.00 -19.39 -10.97
C GLY A 85 8.27 -18.59 -10.61
N PRO A 86 9.41 -19.26 -10.38
CA PRO A 86 10.66 -18.61 -9.98
C PRO A 86 11.14 -17.60 -11.03
N ILE A 87 11.70 -16.47 -10.55
CA ILE A 87 12.29 -15.44 -11.42
C ILE A 87 13.79 -15.70 -11.48
N HIS A 88 14.25 -16.26 -12.60
CA HIS A 88 15.66 -16.61 -12.77
C HIS A 88 16.56 -15.40 -13.06
N SER A 89 16.00 -14.31 -13.58
CA SER A 89 16.73 -13.07 -13.86
C SER A 89 15.94 -11.84 -13.40
N PRO A 90 16.11 -11.39 -12.13
CA PRO A 90 15.38 -10.25 -11.60
C PRO A 90 15.71 -8.95 -12.35
N ALA A 91 16.98 -8.72 -12.69
CA ALA A 91 17.38 -7.52 -13.43
C ALA A 91 16.79 -7.46 -14.84
N ALA A 92 16.77 -8.58 -15.58
CA ALA A 92 16.17 -8.61 -16.92
C ALA A 92 14.65 -8.41 -16.86
N PHE A 93 14.00 -8.99 -15.85
CA PHE A 93 12.56 -8.80 -15.62
C PHE A 93 12.23 -7.32 -15.33
N VAL A 94 12.96 -6.70 -14.39
CA VAL A 94 12.77 -5.30 -14.04
C VAL A 94 13.03 -4.39 -15.23
N ARG A 95 14.10 -4.62 -16.00
CA ARG A 95 14.38 -3.88 -17.24
C ARG A 95 13.19 -3.94 -18.20
N SER A 96 12.74 -5.15 -18.54
CA SER A 96 11.66 -5.34 -19.51
C SER A 96 10.38 -4.64 -19.06
N ARG A 97 10.12 -4.61 -17.75
CA ARG A 97 8.96 -3.92 -17.18
C ARG A 97 9.11 -2.40 -17.19
N LEU A 98 10.28 -1.88 -16.84
CA LEU A 98 10.57 -0.44 -16.91
C LEU A 98 10.43 0.10 -18.34
N GLU A 99 10.83 -0.69 -19.35
CA GLU A 99 10.70 -0.33 -20.76
C GLU A 99 9.25 -0.45 -21.25
N LYS A 100 8.60 -1.60 -21.03
CA LYS A 100 7.25 -1.87 -21.57
C LYS A 100 6.13 -1.11 -20.86
N LYS A 101 6.28 -0.84 -19.56
CA LYS A 101 5.29 -0.10 -18.77
C LYS A 101 5.69 1.36 -18.55
N MET A 102 6.65 1.86 -19.32
CA MET A 102 7.09 3.25 -19.25
C MET A 102 5.87 4.18 -19.40
N PRO A 103 5.61 5.08 -18.43
CA PRO A 103 4.54 6.06 -18.57
C PRO A 103 4.72 6.91 -19.82
N PRO A 104 3.64 7.40 -20.45
CA PRO A 104 3.76 8.42 -21.48
C PRO A 104 4.37 9.69 -20.88
N LEU A 105 4.98 10.52 -21.73
CA LEU A 105 5.40 11.87 -21.32
C LEU A 105 4.14 12.64 -20.86
N PRO A 106 4.20 13.37 -19.73
CA PRO A 106 3.13 14.27 -19.33
C PRO A 106 2.79 15.20 -20.51
N ALA A 107 1.50 15.35 -20.82
CA ALA A 107 1.05 16.17 -21.96
C ALA A 107 1.31 17.68 -21.75
N ASP A 108 1.81 18.05 -20.57
CA ASP A 108 1.82 19.41 -20.06
C ASP A 108 3.26 19.94 -20.07
N THR A 109 3.78 20.23 -21.27
CA THR A 109 4.94 21.15 -21.44
C THR A 109 4.52 22.45 -22.13
N ALA A 110 3.22 22.73 -22.18
CA ALA A 110 2.71 24.09 -22.33
C ALA A 110 2.43 24.63 -20.91
N PRO A 111 3.07 25.74 -20.49
CA PRO A 111 2.83 26.30 -19.17
C PRO A 111 1.40 26.84 -19.09
N GLY A 112 0.50 26.08 -18.46
CA GLY A 112 -0.73 26.62 -17.91
C GLY A 112 -0.42 27.28 -16.54
N PRO A 113 -1.09 28.37 -16.14
CA PRO A 113 -0.79 29.06 -14.87
C PRO A 113 -1.04 28.24 -13.58
N ASP A 114 -1.49 26.98 -13.67
CA ASP A 114 -2.06 26.23 -12.54
C ASP A 114 -1.43 24.83 -12.32
N ASP A 115 -0.20 24.61 -12.78
CA ASP A 115 0.56 23.38 -12.47
C ASP A 115 0.95 23.36 -10.98
N GLN A 116 0.09 22.78 -10.13
CA GLN A 116 0.42 22.08 -8.86
C GLN A 116 -0.85 21.63 -8.09
N ALA A 117 -1.55 20.60 -8.58
CA ALA A 117 -2.40 19.77 -7.73
C ALA A 117 -2.27 18.32 -8.20
N GLY A 118 -1.36 17.59 -7.56
CA GLY A 118 -0.94 16.26 -7.98
C GLY A 118 -2.08 15.26 -8.07
N ALA A 119 -1.95 14.30 -9.00
CA ALA A 119 -2.80 13.12 -9.20
C ALA A 119 -3.77 12.87 -8.02
N GLN A 120 -4.94 13.52 -8.09
CA GLN A 120 -5.97 13.35 -7.08
C GLN A 120 -6.37 11.86 -7.13
N PRO A 121 -6.41 11.14 -5.99
CA PRO A 121 -7.10 9.86 -5.96
C PRO A 121 -8.51 10.10 -6.50
N GLY A 122 -8.96 9.24 -7.42
CA GLY A 122 -10.20 9.42 -8.18
C GLY A 122 -11.32 9.94 -7.28
N ARG A 123 -11.89 11.10 -7.62
CA ARG A 123 -12.93 11.72 -6.82
C ARG A 123 -14.20 10.87 -6.96
N VAL A 124 -14.72 10.36 -5.85
CA VAL A 124 -16.06 9.76 -5.82
C VAL A 124 -17.06 10.86 -6.17
N THR A 125 -17.67 10.76 -7.35
CA THR A 125 -18.66 11.74 -7.85
C THR A 125 -20.05 11.46 -7.30
N ARG A 126 -20.36 10.19 -7.02
CA ARG A 126 -21.65 9.74 -6.51
C ARG A 126 -21.45 8.44 -5.73
N VAL A 127 -22.16 8.32 -4.61
CA VAL A 127 -22.42 7.05 -3.92
C VAL A 127 -23.88 6.70 -4.17
N ILE A 128 -24.18 5.45 -4.48
CA ILE A 128 -25.54 4.93 -4.71
C ILE A 128 -25.78 3.85 -3.67
N MET A 129 -26.84 3.98 -2.88
CA MET A 129 -27.26 2.92 -1.97
C MET A 129 -28.07 1.87 -2.72
N VAL A 130 -27.94 0.61 -2.31
CA VAL A 130 -28.70 -0.51 -2.87
C VAL A 130 -29.46 -1.24 -1.76
N CYS A 131 -30.57 -1.86 -2.11
CA CYS A 131 -31.30 -2.75 -1.22
C CYS A 131 -30.39 -3.91 -0.82
N THR A 132 -30.23 -4.17 0.47
CA THR A 132 -29.36 -5.23 0.99
C THR A 132 -29.85 -6.66 0.68
N THR A 133 -31.05 -6.81 0.12
CA THR A 133 -31.65 -8.10 -0.23
C THR A 133 -31.68 -8.37 -1.73
N CYS A 134 -32.09 -7.38 -2.54
CA CYS A 134 -32.31 -7.56 -3.98
C CYS A 134 -31.44 -6.69 -4.89
N ASP A 135 -30.49 -5.92 -4.31
CA ASP A 135 -29.57 -5.02 -5.00
C ASP A 135 -30.21 -3.93 -5.86
N GLN A 136 -31.52 -3.68 -5.74
CA GLN A 136 -32.17 -2.54 -6.38
C GLN A 136 -31.60 -1.24 -5.83
N ASP A 137 -31.24 -0.33 -6.73
CA ASP A 137 -30.59 0.92 -6.39
C ASP A 137 -31.59 2.01 -5.96
N GLU A 138 -31.10 2.97 -5.15
CA GLU A 138 -31.89 4.12 -4.67
C GLU A 138 -32.41 5.04 -5.79
N THR A 139 -31.91 4.90 -7.03
CA THR A 139 -32.40 5.67 -8.17
C THR A 139 -33.60 5.02 -8.84
N THR A 140 -33.79 3.71 -8.63
CA THR A 140 -34.92 2.92 -9.13
C THR A 140 -36.03 2.78 -8.09
N VAL A 141 -35.69 2.61 -6.81
CA VAL A 141 -36.66 2.40 -5.71
C VAL A 141 -36.28 3.18 -4.45
N GLN A 142 -37.27 3.53 -3.63
CA GLN A 142 -37.00 4.15 -2.32
C GLN A 142 -36.49 3.11 -1.32
N LEU A 143 -35.33 3.37 -0.73
CA LEU A 143 -34.76 2.52 0.31
C LEU A 143 -35.06 3.11 1.70
N VAL A 144 -35.66 2.30 2.58
CA VAL A 144 -35.90 2.65 3.99
C VAL A 144 -35.16 1.65 4.86
N GLY A 145 -34.21 2.12 5.66
CA GLY A 145 -33.36 1.23 6.48
C GLY A 145 -32.49 0.28 5.65
N GLY A 146 -32.19 0.62 4.38
CA GLY A 146 -31.42 -0.24 3.47
C GLY A 146 -32.23 -1.30 2.74
N LEU A 147 -33.57 -1.29 2.83
CA LEU A 147 -34.46 -2.22 2.15
C LEU A 147 -35.44 -1.48 1.22
N CYS A 148 -35.71 -2.05 0.05
CA CYS A 148 -36.78 -1.57 -0.84
C CYS A 148 -38.16 -1.98 -0.29
N PRO A 149 -39.27 -1.38 -0.79
CA PRO A 149 -40.61 -1.65 -0.26
C PRO A 149 -41.01 -3.12 -0.33
N ASP A 150 -40.64 -3.80 -1.42
CA ASP A 150 -40.97 -5.21 -1.65
C ASP A 150 -40.20 -6.12 -0.68
N CYS A 151 -38.89 -5.91 -0.53
CA CYS A 151 -38.08 -6.68 0.42
C CYS A 151 -38.44 -6.38 1.88
N ARG A 152 -38.92 -5.17 2.19
CA ARG A 152 -39.40 -4.84 3.52
C ARG A 152 -40.71 -5.57 3.85
N ALA A 153 -41.65 -5.64 2.90
CA ALA A 153 -42.89 -6.40 3.07
C ALA A 153 -42.62 -7.89 3.32
N LEU A 154 -41.67 -8.48 2.59
CA LEU A 154 -41.24 -9.87 2.81
C LEU A 154 -40.65 -10.12 4.21
N GLY A 155 -40.05 -9.10 4.84
CA GLY A 155 -39.50 -9.19 6.20
C GLY A 155 -40.53 -8.95 7.30
N ASP A 156 -41.55 -8.14 7.04
CA ASP A 156 -42.68 -7.89 7.96
C ASP A 156 -43.59 -9.12 8.10
N ASP A 157 -43.59 -10.02 7.09
CA ASP A 157 -44.37 -11.27 7.09
C ASP A 157 -43.68 -12.44 7.82
N VAL A 158 -42.50 -12.24 8.40
CA VAL A 158 -41.92 -13.23 9.33
C VAL A 158 -42.45 -12.89 10.72
N PRO A 159 -43.41 -13.67 11.29
CA PRO A 159 -43.69 -13.57 12.71
C PRO A 159 -42.41 -14.04 13.38
N TRP A 160 -41.66 -13.10 13.95
CA TRP A 160 -40.64 -13.48 14.91
C TRP A 160 -41.34 -14.37 15.94
N PRO A 161 -40.84 -15.59 16.21
CA PRO A 161 -41.37 -16.40 17.31
C PRO A 161 -41.41 -15.55 18.59
N ASP A 162 -42.26 -15.88 19.54
CA ASP A 162 -42.24 -15.29 20.88
C ASP A 162 -40.97 -15.73 21.63
N TRP A 163 -39.83 -15.16 21.23
CA TRP A 163 -38.46 -15.43 21.69
C TRP A 163 -38.22 -15.19 23.21
N ASP A 164 -39.27 -14.95 24.00
CA ASP A 164 -39.16 -14.54 25.39
C ASP A 164 -38.99 -15.71 26.37
N ASP A 165 -39.54 -16.91 26.12
CA ASP A 165 -39.48 -17.99 27.13
C ASP A 165 -38.30 -18.97 26.99
N GLU A 166 -37.93 -19.40 25.79
CA GLU A 166 -36.89 -20.45 25.63
C GLU A 166 -35.45 -19.92 25.78
N TYR A 167 -35.20 -18.65 25.44
CA TYR A 167 -33.84 -18.09 25.39
C TYR A 167 -33.38 -17.42 26.70
N ARG A 168 -34.30 -17.14 27.63
CA ARG A 168 -34.00 -16.54 28.93
C ARG A 168 -33.19 -17.48 29.83
N ASP A 169 -33.44 -18.78 29.74
CA ASP A 169 -32.76 -19.81 30.54
C ASP A 169 -31.31 -20.11 30.09
N LEU A 170 -30.95 -19.75 28.85
CA LEU A 170 -29.60 -19.94 28.32
C LEU A 170 -28.63 -18.80 28.68
N GLY A 171 -29.10 -17.75 29.36
CA GLY A 171 -28.27 -16.60 29.74
C GLY A 171 -27.70 -15.83 28.54
N LEU A 172 -28.22 -16.09 27.33
CA LEU A 172 -27.78 -15.45 26.11
C LEU A 172 -28.46 -14.08 26.00
N PRO A 173 -27.72 -13.02 25.65
CA PRO A 173 -28.34 -11.73 25.38
C PRO A 173 -29.28 -11.89 24.19
N ALA A 174 -30.48 -11.33 24.29
CA ALA A 174 -31.46 -11.36 23.20
C ALA A 174 -30.79 -10.94 21.88
N PRO A 175 -31.02 -11.69 20.78
CA PRO A 175 -30.49 -11.31 19.47
C PRO A 175 -31.04 -9.93 19.15
N ARG A 176 -30.16 -8.94 19.15
CA ARG A 176 -30.55 -7.59 18.75
C ARG A 176 -30.78 -7.64 17.25
N PRO A 177 -31.94 -7.21 16.72
CA PRO A 177 -32.11 -7.06 15.29
C PRO A 177 -30.95 -6.21 14.75
N PRO A 178 -30.50 -6.43 13.50
CA PRO A 178 -29.45 -5.61 12.90
C PRO A 178 -29.88 -4.15 13.03
N ARG A 179 -29.19 -3.42 13.90
CA ARG A 179 -29.59 -2.07 14.30
C ARG A 179 -29.67 -1.20 13.05
N ALA A 180 -30.85 -0.68 12.74
CA ALA A 180 -31.02 0.47 11.86
C ALA A 180 -30.52 1.77 12.51
N ASP A 181 -30.24 1.74 13.82
CA ASP A 181 -29.75 2.87 14.59
C ASP A 181 -28.30 2.63 15.02
N GLY A 182 -27.40 2.63 14.03
CA GLY A 182 -26.05 3.08 14.26
C GLY A 182 -26.11 4.59 14.17
N SER A 183 -25.73 5.30 15.24
CA SER A 183 -25.56 6.75 15.24
C SER A 183 -25.01 7.19 13.88
N GLU A 184 -25.75 8.06 13.17
CA GLU A 184 -25.28 8.76 11.97
C GLU A 184 -24.02 9.57 12.35
N VAL A 185 -22.88 8.88 12.46
CA VAL A 185 -21.63 9.52 12.13
C VAL A 185 -21.70 9.61 10.63
N LEU A 186 -22.17 10.76 10.13
CA LEU A 186 -22.11 11.08 8.72
C LEU A 186 -20.73 10.61 8.25
N LEU A 187 -20.66 9.69 7.30
CA LEU A 187 -19.38 9.27 6.71
C LEU A 187 -18.56 10.49 6.23
N GLY A 188 -19.24 11.61 5.96
CA GLY A 188 -18.64 12.93 5.75
C GLY A 188 -17.88 13.51 6.97
N GLN A 189 -18.32 13.29 8.20
CA GLN A 189 -17.62 13.74 9.43
C GLN A 189 -16.38 12.88 9.74
N LEU A 190 -16.45 11.55 9.55
CA LEU A 190 -15.27 10.68 9.66
C LEU A 190 -14.24 10.97 8.55
N ALA A 191 -14.71 11.19 7.31
CA ALA A 191 -13.84 11.60 6.20
C ALA A 191 -13.23 13.00 6.43
N ALA A 192 -13.98 13.94 6.99
CA ALA A 192 -13.47 15.27 7.33
C ALA A 192 -12.45 15.23 8.50
N GLY A 193 -12.61 14.30 9.45
CA GLY A 193 -11.67 14.10 10.55
C GLY A 193 -10.36 13.42 10.14
N LEU A 194 -10.38 12.54 9.14
CA LEU A 194 -9.17 11.87 8.63
C LEU A 194 -8.36 12.75 7.67
N LEU A 195 -9.00 13.75 7.04
CA LEU A 195 -8.35 14.71 6.14
C LEU A 195 -7.84 15.97 6.85
N ARG A 196 -8.35 16.30 8.04
CA ARG A 196 -7.81 17.37 8.88
C ARG A 196 -6.86 16.76 9.91
N ARG A 197 -5.55 16.96 9.73
CA ARG A 197 -4.58 16.82 10.82
C ARG A 197 -4.79 17.91 11.88
N ASP A 198 -5.91 17.86 12.59
CA ASP A 198 -6.14 18.56 13.84
C ASP A 198 -6.98 17.65 14.74
N VAL A 199 -6.30 16.95 15.64
CA VAL A 199 -6.94 16.24 16.75
C VAL A 199 -7.45 17.31 17.71
N PRO A 200 -8.76 17.51 17.91
CA PRO A 200 -9.24 18.45 18.92
C PRO A 200 -8.79 17.97 20.30
N ALA A 201 -8.19 18.88 21.07
CA ALA A 201 -7.63 18.63 22.40
C ALA A 201 -8.66 18.25 23.49
N THR A 202 -9.92 17.98 23.12
CA THR A 202 -10.99 17.54 24.02
C THR A 202 -10.92 16.05 24.38
N PHE A 203 -9.97 15.29 23.83
CA PHE A 203 -9.71 13.89 24.20
C PHE A 203 -8.37 13.70 24.93
N LEU A 204 -7.92 14.69 25.68
CA LEU A 204 -6.92 14.49 26.73
C LEU A 204 -7.66 14.20 28.04
N PRO A 205 -7.43 13.05 28.71
CA PRO A 205 -7.90 12.87 30.08
C PRO A 205 -7.28 13.99 30.93
N GLY A 206 -8.13 14.76 31.60
CA GLY A 206 -7.70 15.87 32.46
C GLY A 206 -6.70 15.42 33.54
N PRO A 207 -5.92 16.36 34.11
CA PRO A 207 -4.96 16.04 35.16
C PRO A 207 -5.70 15.35 36.32
N ARG A 208 -5.22 14.16 36.68
CA ARG A 208 -5.55 13.53 37.95
C ARG A 208 -4.85 14.32 39.05
N ASP A 209 -5.52 15.33 39.57
CA ASP A 209 -5.11 15.93 40.84
C ASP A 209 -5.31 14.92 41.97
N ALA A 210 -4.30 14.89 42.83
CA ALA A 210 -4.05 13.90 43.86
C ALA A 210 -5.03 13.94 45.03
N ARG A 211 -5.24 12.77 45.64
CA ARG A 211 -5.30 12.60 47.10
C ARG A 211 -4.76 11.23 47.48
#